data_AF-A0A674IMA3-F1
#
_entry.id   AF-A0A674IMA3-F1
#
_cell.length_a   1.000
_cell.length_b   1.000
_cell.length_c   1.000
_cell.angle_alpha   90.00
_cell.angle_beta   90.00
_cell.angle_gamma   90.00
#
_symmetry.space_group_name_H-M   'P 1'
#
loop_
_entity.id
_entity.type
_entity.pdbx_description
1 polymer ?
#
loop_
_entity_poly.entity_id
_entity_poly.type
_entity_poly.pdbx_seq_one_letter_code
_entity_poly.pdbx_strand_id
1 'polypeptide(L)'
;LERVDAASKVMEQEWREKAKKDLEEWNVRQSEQMEKNRVNNRASEEVFLKESKEENPGTEWEKVAQLCDFNPKSSKQWKDVSRMRSVLISLKQTPLSR
;
A
#
# COMPACT_ATOMS: atom_id res chain seq x y z
N LEU A 1 54.09 -21.75 10.70
CA LEU A 1 52.91 -21.57 11.58
C LEU A 1 52.55 -20.09 11.69
N GLU A 2 53.40 -19.26 12.29
CA GLU A 2 53.06 -17.85 12.62
C GLU A 2 52.56 -16.99 11.43
N ARG A 3 53.13 -17.14 10.23
CA ARG A 3 52.66 -16.41 9.04
C ARG A 3 51.24 -16.81 8.62
N VAL A 4 50.91 -18.10 8.76
CA VAL A 4 49.57 -18.63 8.44
C VAL A 4 48.57 -18.20 9.51
N ASP A 5 48.98 -18.18 10.78
CA ASP A 5 48.16 -17.71 11.89
C ASP A 5 47.86 -16.19 11.77
N ALA A 6 48.85 -15.40 11.35
CA ALA A 6 48.66 -13.97 11.08
C ALA A 6 47.70 -13.74 9.90
N ALA A 7 47.85 -14.48 8.80
CA ALA A 7 46.96 -14.39 7.65
C ALA A 7 45.51 -14.78 8.01
N SER A 8 45.33 -15.81 8.84
CA SER A 8 44.00 -16.21 9.32
C SER A 8 43.32 -15.12 10.15
N LYS A 9 44.05 -14.42 11.03
CA LYS A 9 43.52 -13.31 11.82
C LYS A 9 43.09 -12.12 10.96
N VAL A 10 43.86 -11.81 9.91
CA VAL A 10 43.50 -10.75 8.96
C VAL A 10 42.21 -11.10 8.22
N MET A 11 42.11 -12.32 7.66
CA MET A 11 40.88 -12.75 6.97
C MET A 11 39.66 -12.77 7.90
N GLU A 12 39.82 -13.19 9.15
CA GLU A 12 38.75 -13.17 10.13
C GLU A 12 38.28 -11.73 10.43
N GLN A 13 39.20 -10.78 10.53
CA GLN A 13 38.87 -9.38 10.72
C GLN A 13 38.16 -8.78 9.49
N GLU A 14 38.65 -9.06 8.29
CA GLU A 14 38.00 -8.65 7.03
C GLU A 14 36.56 -9.20 6.94
N TRP A 15 36.33 -10.46 7.34
CA TRP A 15 34.98 -11.04 7.35
C TRP A 15 34.06 -10.41 8.39
N ARG A 16 34.58 -10.07 9.58
CA ARG A 16 33.81 -9.33 10.59
C ARG A 16 33.42 -7.94 10.09
N GLU A 17 34.35 -7.24 9.45
CA GLU A 17 34.11 -5.91 8.88
C GLU A 17 33.11 -5.98 7.73
N LYS A 18 33.23 -6.98 6.84
CA LYS A 18 32.27 -7.27 5.76
C LYS A 18 30.86 -7.51 6.32
N ALA A 19 30.73 -8.38 7.33
CA ALA A 19 29.45 -8.70 7.93
C ALA A 19 28.81 -7.49 8.61
N LYS A 20 29.62 -6.67 9.31
CA LYS A 20 29.16 -5.42 9.92
C LYS A 20 28.64 -4.44 8.87
N LYS A 21 29.38 -4.25 7.78
CA LYS A 21 28.98 -3.39 6.67
C LYS A 21 27.67 -3.86 6.03
N ASP A 22 27.55 -5.15 5.77
CA ASP A 22 26.35 -5.72 5.13
C ASP A 22 25.12 -5.54 6.04
N LEU A 23 25.28 -5.66 7.36
CA LEU A 23 24.23 -5.38 8.34
C LEU A 23 23.83 -3.90 8.38
N GLU A 24 24.80 -2.98 8.35
CA GLU A 24 24.56 -1.54 8.30
C GLU A 24 23.82 -1.15 7.01
N GLU A 25 24.26 -1.65 5.86
CA GLU A 25 23.57 -1.44 4.59
C GLU A 25 22.14 -1.96 4.60
N TRP A 26 21.92 -3.14 5.21
CA TRP A 26 20.57 -3.69 5.35
C TRP A 26 19.69 -2.78 6.22
N ASN A 27 20.18 -2.32 7.36
CA ASN A 27 19.45 -1.41 8.24
C ASN A 27 19.08 -0.10 7.55
N VAL A 28 20.02 0.48 6.78
CA VAL A 28 19.75 1.69 5.98
C VAL A 28 18.64 1.43 4.97
N ARG A 29 18.77 0.38 4.15
CA ARG A 29 17.74 0.01 3.14
C ARG A 29 16.37 -0.23 3.78
N GLN A 30 16.32 -0.89 4.93
CA GLN A 30 15.07 -1.09 5.67
C GLN A 30 14.47 0.25 6.11
N SER A 31 15.27 1.13 6.70
CA SER A 31 14.80 2.44 7.16
C SER A 31 14.27 3.30 6.01
N GLU A 32 14.97 3.32 4.87
CA GLU A 32 14.55 4.03 3.66
C GLU A 32 13.22 3.47 3.11
N GLN A 33 13.10 2.15 3.02
CA GLN A 33 11.87 1.51 2.56
C GLN A 33 10.70 1.80 3.50
N MET A 34 10.92 1.77 4.81
CA MET A 34 9.89 2.09 5.80
C MET A 34 9.45 3.55 5.68
N GLU A 35 10.37 4.49 5.50
CA GLU A 35 9.99 5.89 5.33
C GLU A 35 9.25 6.12 4.01
N LYS A 36 9.69 5.49 2.92
CA LYS A 36 8.97 5.52 1.64
C LYS A 36 7.54 5.00 1.79
N ASN A 37 7.35 3.88 2.49
CA ASN A 37 6.02 3.35 2.77
C ASN A 37 5.18 4.32 3.60
N ARG A 38 5.76 4.96 4.62
CA ARG A 38 5.07 5.97 5.44
C ARG A 38 4.64 7.19 4.64
N VAL A 39 5.51 7.71 3.77
CA VAL A 39 5.20 8.84 2.88
C VAL A 39 4.08 8.47 1.92
N ASN A 40 4.15 7.30 1.29
CA ASN A 40 3.11 6.83 0.37
C ASN A 40 1.74 6.66 1.06
N ASN A 41 1.74 6.11 2.28
CA ASN A 41 0.50 5.96 3.05
C ASN A 41 -0.09 7.33 3.43
N ARG A 42 0.74 8.27 3.88
CA ARG A 42 0.31 9.65 4.18
C ARG A 42 -0.27 10.36 2.96
N ALA A 43 0.39 10.23 1.80
CA ALA A 43 -0.10 10.82 0.55
C ALA A 43 -1.44 10.20 0.12
N SER A 44 -1.57 8.88 0.21
CA SER A 44 -2.83 8.17 -0.10
C SER A 44 -3.96 8.62 0.82
N GLU A 45 -3.69 8.79 2.11
CA GLU A 45 -4.66 9.28 3.09
C GLU A 45 -5.07 10.73 2.82
N GLU A 46 -4.12 11.60 2.46
CA GLU A 46 -4.42 13.00 2.10
C GLU A 46 -5.35 13.09 0.88
N VAL A 47 -5.07 12.30 -0.16
CA VAL A 47 -5.93 12.20 -1.35
C VAL A 47 -7.33 11.71 -0.97
N PHE A 48 -7.41 10.62 -0.20
CA PHE A 48 -8.69 10.08 0.27
C PHE A 48 -9.49 11.12 1.08
N LEU A 49 -8.83 11.83 2.01
CA LEU A 49 -9.47 12.86 2.81
C LEU A 49 -9.97 14.02 1.95
N LYS A 50 -9.22 14.44 0.94
CA LYS A 50 -9.62 15.47 0.00
C LYS A 50 -10.87 15.07 -0.78
N GLU A 51 -10.86 13.87 -1.39
CA GLU A 51 -12.00 13.34 -2.15
C GLU A 51 -13.25 13.15 -1.26
N SER A 52 -13.06 12.73 -0.01
CA SER A 52 -14.17 12.56 0.93
C SER A 52 -14.84 13.90 1.30
N LYS A 53 -14.04 14.92 1.62
CA LYS A 53 -14.49 16.25 2.05
C LYS A 53 -15.02 17.13 0.92
N GLU A 54 -14.67 16.83 -0.32
CA GLU A 54 -15.13 17.58 -1.48
C GLU A 54 -16.63 17.29 -1.74
N GLU A 55 -17.52 18.05 -1.11
CA GLU A 55 -18.97 17.96 -1.28
C GLU A 55 -19.43 18.75 -2.50
N ASN A 56 -19.07 18.27 -3.69
CA ASN A 56 -19.60 18.79 -4.94
C ASN A 56 -21.00 18.18 -5.19
N PRO A 57 -22.07 18.99 -5.23
CA PRO A 57 -23.42 18.49 -5.48
C PRO A 57 -23.48 17.69 -6.80
N GLY A 58 -24.11 16.51 -6.76
CA GLY A 58 -24.24 15.63 -7.92
C GLY A 58 -23.20 14.50 -7.98
N THR A 59 -22.19 14.49 -7.10
CA THR A 59 -21.17 13.42 -7.01
C THR A 59 -21.51 12.32 -6.00
N GLU A 60 -22.66 12.39 -5.32
CA GLU A 60 -22.95 11.52 -4.18
C GLU A 60 -23.04 10.04 -4.58
N TRP A 61 -23.66 9.74 -5.73
CA TRP A 61 -23.74 8.36 -6.23
C TRP A 61 -22.42 7.85 -6.81
N GLU A 62 -21.54 8.74 -7.29
CA GLU A 62 -20.16 8.39 -7.65
C GLU A 62 -19.40 7.89 -6.41
N LYS A 63 -19.49 8.61 -5.29
CA LYS A 63 -18.87 8.24 -4.01
C LYS A 63 -19.44 6.92 -3.46
N VAL A 64 -20.76 6.75 -3.49
CA VAL A 64 -21.40 5.49 -3.06
C VAL A 64 -20.91 4.32 -3.92
N ALA A 65 -20.81 4.50 -5.24
CA ALA A 65 -20.37 3.45 -6.14
C ALA A 65 -18.89 3.08 -5.96
N GLN A 66 -18.01 4.05 -5.64
CA GLN A 66 -16.60 3.76 -5.32
C GLN A 66 -16.44 2.86 -4.10
N LEU A 67 -17.34 2.96 -3.12
CA LEU A 67 -17.33 2.14 -1.90
C LEU A 67 -17.98 0.76 -2.11
N CYS A 68 -18.66 0.53 -3.23
CA CYS A 68 -19.35 -0.71 -3.53
C CYS A 68 -18.50 -1.61 -4.42
N ASP A 69 -18.24 -2.84 -3.96
CA ASP A 69 -17.55 -3.84 -4.78
C ASP A 69 -18.50 -4.46 -5.82
N PHE A 70 -18.44 -3.92 -7.05
CA PHE A 70 -19.21 -4.41 -8.19
C PHE A 70 -18.54 -5.57 -8.93
N ASN A 71 -17.38 -6.06 -8.49
CA ASN A 71 -16.75 -7.21 -9.12
C ASN A 71 -17.67 -8.44 -8.99
N PRO A 72 -18.08 -9.08 -10.10
CA PRO A 72 -18.94 -10.27 -10.03
C PRO A 72 -18.24 -11.47 -9.38
N LYS A 73 -16.90 -11.46 -9.35
CA LYS A 73 -16.07 -12.59 -8.89
C LYS A 73 -15.66 -12.52 -7.42
N SER A 74 -15.77 -11.35 -6.78
CA SER A 74 -15.40 -11.16 -5.36
C SER A 74 -16.52 -11.53 -4.39
N SER A 75 -17.70 -11.86 -4.93
CA SER A 75 -18.91 -12.12 -4.17
C SER A 75 -18.86 -13.50 -3.48
N LYS A 76 -18.48 -13.52 -2.19
CA LYS A 76 -18.88 -14.58 -1.24
C LYS A 76 -20.32 -14.30 -0.78
N GLN A 77 -21.28 -14.46 -1.67
CA GLN A 77 -22.66 -14.03 -1.40
C GLN A 77 -23.57 -15.21 -1.10
N TRP A 78 -24.23 -15.12 0.06
CA TRP A 78 -25.32 -15.99 0.51
C TRP A 78 -26.70 -15.42 0.14
N LYS A 79 -26.73 -14.23 -0.47
CA LYS A 79 -27.93 -13.50 -0.91
C LYS A 79 -27.70 -12.94 -2.30
N ASP A 80 -28.72 -13.02 -3.15
CA ASP A 80 -28.72 -12.32 -4.44
C ASP A 80 -28.83 -10.81 -4.21
N VAL A 81 -27.80 -10.07 -4.62
CA VAL A 81 -27.80 -8.60 -4.58
C VAL A 81 -27.77 -7.98 -5.99
N SER A 82 -28.02 -8.77 -7.03
CA SER A 82 -27.92 -8.32 -8.42
C SER A 82 -28.80 -7.11 -8.69
N ARG A 83 -30.03 -7.10 -8.15
CA ARG A 83 -30.94 -5.95 -8.28
C ARG A 83 -30.40 -4.70 -7.59
N MET A 84 -29.83 -4.84 -6.40
CA MET A 84 -29.22 -3.73 -5.67
C MET A 84 -28.01 -3.18 -6.43
N ARG A 85 -27.16 -4.06 -6.98
CA ARG A 85 -26.02 -3.67 -7.81
C ARG A 85 -26.47 -2.87 -9.03
N SER A 86 -27.49 -3.34 -9.75
CA SER A 86 -28.03 -2.62 -10.92
C SER A 86 -28.57 -1.25 -10.58
N VAL A 87 -29.28 -1.10 -9.45
CA VAL A 87 -29.81 0.20 -9.00
C VAL A 87 -28.68 1.17 -8.70
N LEU A 88 -27.65 0.75 -7.97
CA LEU A 88 -26.51 1.61 -7.61
C LEU A 88 -25.70 2.04 -8.85
N ILE A 89 -25.50 1.15 -9.82
CA ILE A 89 -24.82 1.47 -11.09
C ILE A 89 -25.64 2.50 -11.89
N SER A 90 -26.97 2.32 -11.94
CA SER A 90 -27.84 3.27 -12.64
C SER A 90 -27.78 4.66 -12.02
N LEU A 91 -27.78 4.76 -10.69
CA LEU A 91 -27.74 6.03 -9.98
C LEU A 91 -26.39 6.74 -10.14
N LYS A 92 -25.30 5.99 -10.31
CA LYS A 92 -24.00 6.53 -10.69
C LYS A 92 -24.04 7.17 -12.09
N GLN A 93 -24.60 6.48 -13.08
CA GLN A 93 -24.62 6.92 -14.48
C GLN A 93 -25.63 8.04 -14.73
N THR A 94 -26.74 8.02 -14.01
CA THR A 94 -27.82 9.01 -14.15
C THR A 94 -28.26 9.42 -12.74
N PRO A 95 -27.61 10.44 -12.18
CA PRO A 95 -28.00 10.99 -10.89
C PRO A 95 -29.45 11.47 -10.92
N LEU A 96 -30.14 11.32 -9.79
CA LEU A 96 -31.50 11.83 -9.65
C LEU A 96 -31.46 13.36 -9.79
N SER A 97 -32.34 13.91 -10.63
CA SER A 97 -32.57 15.36 -10.66
C SER A 97 -32.99 15.81 -9.27
N ARG A 98 -32.26 16.76 -8.70
CA ARG A 98 -32.64 17.43 -7.45
C ARG A 98 -33.63 18.55 -7.72
#